data_AF-A0A2W2GQ30-F1
#
_entry.id   AF-A0A2W2GQ30-F1
#
_cell.length_a   1.000
_cell.length_b   1.000
_cell.length_c   1.000
_cell.angle_alpha   90.00
_cell.angle_beta   90.00
_cell.angle_gamma   90.00
#
_symmetry.space_group_name_H-M   'P 1'
#
loop_
_entity.id
_entity.type
_entity.pdbx_description
1 polymer ?
#
loop_
_entity_poly.entity_id
_entity_poly.type
_entity_poly.pdbx_seq_one_letter_code
_entity_poly.pdbx_strand_id
1 'polypeptide(L)'
;MGYTSYLSGEITIYPSIPWKELQGSPFVYTPEREERDRLVWLRMAEETVETDDGTLTRKQAVAIRVSEASELRAYGLVSEVQEIVTAHGTGRSFDGLILVCGEASPDIWRVRVVDGHAVEERPMLRWPDGTEEVAQR
;
A
#
# COMPACT_ATOMS: atom_id res chain seq x y z
N MET A 1 -3.17 15.25 -21.07
CA MET A 1 -4.13 14.14 -20.91
C MET A 1 -3.84 13.49 -19.58
N GLY A 2 -4.82 13.48 -18.66
CA GLY A 2 -4.67 12.82 -17.36
C GLY A 2 -5.09 11.38 -17.51
N TYR A 3 -4.17 10.44 -17.35
CA TYR A 3 -4.49 9.02 -17.36
C TYR A 3 -4.99 8.63 -15.97
N THR A 4 -6.23 8.18 -15.89
CA THR A 4 -6.77 7.58 -14.66
C THR A 4 -6.14 6.20 -14.47
N SER A 5 -5.80 5.87 -13.23
CA SER A 5 -5.26 4.58 -12.82
C SER A 5 -6.22 3.91 -11.85
N TYR A 6 -6.47 2.63 -12.06
CA TYR A 6 -7.20 1.77 -11.14
C TYR A 6 -6.19 1.07 -10.25
N LEU A 7 -6.27 1.32 -8.93
CA LEU A 7 -5.39 0.71 -7.94
C LEU A 7 -6.15 -0.40 -7.20
N SER A 8 -5.49 -1.51 -6.93
CA SER A 8 -6.07 -2.61 -6.14
C SER A 8 -5.01 -3.37 -5.35
N GLY A 9 -5.43 -4.16 -4.37
CA GLY A 9 -4.54 -4.93 -3.50
C GLY A 9 -4.13 -4.17 -2.24
N GLU A 10 -3.27 -4.82 -1.46
CA GLU A 10 -2.72 -4.28 -0.22
C GLU A 10 -1.33 -4.88 0.06
N ILE A 11 -0.57 -4.20 0.91
CA ILE A 11 0.72 -4.66 1.42
C ILE A 11 0.57 -4.85 2.93
N THR A 12 0.49 -6.10 3.38
CA THR A 12 0.38 -6.46 4.80
C THR A 12 1.66 -6.14 5.56
N ILE A 13 1.52 -5.71 6.82
CA ILE A 13 2.61 -5.26 7.69
C ILE A 13 2.76 -6.23 8.86
N TYR A 14 3.97 -6.77 9.04
CA TYR A 14 4.28 -7.70 10.13
C TYR A 14 5.57 -7.34 10.87
N PRO A 15 5.57 -7.25 12.21
CA PRO A 15 4.38 -7.14 13.07
C PRO A 15 3.58 -5.86 12.76
N SER A 16 2.29 -5.86 13.10
CA SER A 16 1.41 -4.70 12.96
C SER A 16 1.96 -3.45 13.68
N ILE A 17 1.56 -2.27 13.22
CA ILE A 17 1.98 -1.00 13.85
C ILE A 17 0.98 -0.66 14.97
N PRO A 18 1.40 -0.60 16.24
CA PRO A 18 0.49 -0.29 17.34
C PRO A 18 0.02 1.17 17.27
N TRP A 19 -1.19 1.45 17.76
CA TRP A 19 -1.77 2.79 17.75
C TRP A 19 -0.86 3.88 18.32
N LYS A 20 -0.06 3.55 19.35
CA LYS A 20 0.89 4.49 19.98
C LYS A 20 1.90 5.08 18.99
N GLU A 21 2.33 4.31 17.98
CA GLU A 21 3.24 4.77 16.93
C GLU A 21 2.52 5.55 15.81
N LEU A 22 1.19 5.50 15.78
CA LEU A 22 0.35 6.08 14.72
C LEU A 22 -0.34 7.38 15.13
N GLN A 23 -0.26 7.77 16.40
CA GLN A 23 -0.86 9.02 16.87
C GLN A 23 -0.24 10.22 16.14
N GLY A 24 -1.07 10.96 15.40
CA GLY A 24 -0.61 12.08 14.56
C GLY A 24 0.06 11.67 13.25
N SER A 25 0.10 10.38 12.92
CA SER A 25 0.67 9.88 11.68
C SER A 25 -0.13 10.40 10.47
N PRO A 26 0.52 10.95 9.43
CA PRO A 26 -0.16 11.40 8.23
C PRO A 26 -0.64 10.25 7.34
N PHE A 27 -0.33 9.00 7.70
CA PHE A 27 -0.67 7.81 6.92
C PHE A 27 -1.97 7.15 7.38
N VAL A 28 -2.59 7.63 8.46
CA VAL A 28 -3.90 7.14 8.94
C VAL A 28 -4.99 8.02 8.34
N TYR A 29 -5.95 7.39 7.67
CA TYR A 29 -7.14 8.09 7.16
C TYR A 29 -8.01 8.56 8.33
N THR A 30 -8.50 9.80 8.25
CA THR A 30 -9.49 10.36 9.17
C THR A 30 -10.59 11.08 8.38
N PRO A 31 -11.82 11.22 8.91
CA PRO A 31 -12.92 11.88 8.18
C PRO A 31 -12.64 13.32 7.77
N GLU A 32 -11.69 14.00 8.42
CA GLU A 32 -11.27 15.37 8.09
C GLU A 32 -10.33 15.43 6.88
N ARG A 33 -9.87 14.29 6.38
CA ARG A 33 -8.99 14.16 5.22
C ARG A 33 -9.75 13.58 4.04
N GLU A 34 -9.36 13.99 2.84
CA GLU A 34 -9.97 13.45 1.64
C GLU A 34 -9.20 12.20 1.19
N GLU A 35 -9.91 11.15 0.77
CA GLU A 35 -9.26 9.93 0.27
C GLU A 35 -8.27 10.22 -0.87
N ARG A 36 -8.53 11.26 -1.68
CA ARG A 36 -7.66 11.69 -2.80
C ARG A 36 -6.37 12.40 -2.39
N ASP A 37 -6.20 12.73 -1.10
CA ASP A 37 -4.98 13.40 -0.61
C ASP A 37 -3.76 12.48 -0.70
N ARG A 38 -3.99 11.16 -0.73
CA ARG A 38 -2.97 10.12 -0.87
C ARG A 38 -3.48 9.01 -1.77
N LEU A 39 -2.57 8.30 -2.42
CA LEU A 39 -2.84 7.07 -3.16
C LEU A 39 -2.93 5.86 -2.23
N VAL A 40 -2.30 5.93 -1.06
CA VAL A 40 -2.26 4.84 -0.07
C VAL A 40 -2.43 5.33 1.36
N TRP A 41 -3.07 4.49 2.17
CA TRP A 41 -3.33 4.71 3.59
C TRP A 41 -3.00 3.46 4.40
N LEU A 42 -2.71 3.62 5.69
CA LEU A 42 -2.63 2.52 6.63
C LEU A 42 -4.03 1.96 6.90
N ARG A 43 -4.24 0.68 6.62
CA ARG A 43 -5.44 -0.06 6.99
C ARG A 43 -5.40 -0.36 8.50
N MET A 44 -6.32 0.27 9.22
CA MET A 44 -6.51 0.04 10.65
C MET A 44 -7.36 -1.20 10.89
N ALA A 45 -6.98 -2.00 11.88
CA ALA A 45 -7.78 -3.06 12.47
C ALA A 45 -8.02 -2.73 13.95
N GLU A 46 -9.23 -2.98 14.40
CA GLU A 46 -9.63 -2.88 15.80
C GLU A 46 -10.03 -4.29 16.27
N GLU A 47 -9.40 -4.72 17.35
CA GLU A 47 -9.66 -6.00 17.99
C GLU A 47 -10.16 -5.72 19.40
N THR A 48 -11.38 -6.17 19.69
CA THR A 48 -11.98 -6.07 21.02
C THR A 48 -11.85 -7.42 21.70
N VAL A 49 -11.12 -7.44 22.81
CA VAL A 49 -10.90 -8.64 23.63
C VAL A 49 -11.58 -8.44 24.97
N GLU A 50 -12.47 -9.36 25.33
CA GLU A 50 -13.04 -9.42 26.67
C GLU A 50 -11.99 -9.99 27.64
N THR A 51 -11.71 -9.26 28.71
CA THR A 51 -10.80 -9.68 29.78
C THR A 51 -11.53 -9.67 31.11
N ASP A 52 -10.96 -10.32 32.13
CA ASP A 52 -11.56 -10.37 33.48
C ASP A 52 -11.73 -8.97 34.11
N ASP A 53 -10.94 -7.99 33.66
CA ASP A 53 -11.00 -6.58 34.08
C ASP A 53 -11.90 -5.70 33.17
N GLY A 54 -12.55 -6.30 32.17
CA GLY A 54 -13.44 -5.64 31.22
C GLY A 54 -12.98 -5.71 29.77
N THR A 55 -13.64 -4.93 28.91
CA THR A 55 -13.42 -4.92 27.46
C THR A 55 -12.16 -4.10 27.09
N LEU A 56 -11.20 -4.74 26.43
CA LEU A 56 -9.98 -4.11 25.91
C LEU A 56 -10.07 -3.96 24.39
N THR A 57 -10.07 -2.72 23.88
CA THR A 57 -9.99 -2.45 22.44
C THR A 57 -8.55 -2.13 22.04
N ARG A 58 -7.98 -2.96 21.17
CA ARG A 58 -6.65 -2.77 20.59
C ARG A 58 -6.78 -2.29 19.14
N LYS A 59 -6.19 -1.13 18.85
CA LYS A 59 -6.11 -0.55 17.52
C LYS A 59 -4.69 -0.66 16.96
N GLN A 60 -4.57 -1.09 15.70
CA GLN A 60 -3.28 -1.29 15.03
C GLN A 60 -3.40 -1.16 13.51
N ALA A 61 -2.34 -0.71 12.84
CA ALA A 61 -2.27 -0.79 11.38
C ALA A 61 -1.72 -2.15 10.95
N VAL A 62 -2.43 -2.82 10.05
CA VAL A 62 -2.13 -4.19 9.61
C VAL A 62 -1.71 -4.28 8.15
N ALA A 63 -1.99 -3.24 7.35
CA ALA A 63 -1.62 -3.19 5.94
C ALA A 63 -1.49 -1.75 5.44
N ILE A 64 -0.89 -1.59 4.27
CA ILE A 64 -1.01 -0.43 3.39
C ILE A 64 -2.11 -0.76 2.38
N ARG A 65 -3.20 0.00 2.38
CA ARG A 65 -4.29 -0.12 1.41
C ARG A 65 -4.25 1.01 0.39
N VAL A 66 -4.87 0.79 -0.75
CA VAL A 66 -5.14 1.85 -1.73
C VAL A 66 -6.19 2.84 -1.20
N SER A 67 -6.14 4.06 -1.71
CA SER A 67 -7.19 5.06 -1.57
C SER A 67 -8.49 4.57 -2.19
N GLU A 68 -9.62 4.94 -1.59
CA GLU A 68 -10.97 4.62 -2.07
C GLU A 68 -11.52 5.70 -3.01
N ALA A 69 -10.73 6.71 -3.37
CA ALA A 69 -11.15 7.73 -4.32
C ALA A 69 -11.38 7.14 -5.73
N SER A 70 -12.38 7.66 -6.44
CA SER A 70 -12.81 7.15 -7.74
C SER A 70 -11.85 7.43 -8.90
N GLU A 71 -11.03 8.47 -8.78
CA GLU A 71 -10.09 8.91 -9.81
C GLU A 71 -8.71 9.10 -9.19
N LEU A 72 -7.80 8.18 -9.50
CA LEU A 72 -6.43 8.18 -8.99
C LEU A 72 -5.44 8.30 -10.13
N ARG A 73 -4.27 8.89 -9.84
CA ARG A 73 -3.12 8.95 -10.77
C ARG A 73 -1.91 8.32 -10.09
N ALA A 74 -1.45 7.18 -10.61
CA ALA A 74 -0.46 6.36 -9.93
C ALA A 74 0.98 6.92 -9.87
N TYR A 75 1.24 8.13 -10.39
CA TYR A 75 2.59 8.71 -10.49
C TYR A 75 3.34 8.79 -9.16
N GLY A 76 2.62 8.99 -8.05
CA GLY A 76 3.20 9.09 -6.71
C GLY A 76 3.27 7.78 -5.93
N LEU A 77 2.74 6.67 -6.47
CA LEU A 77 2.41 5.49 -5.67
C LEU A 77 3.65 4.88 -4.99
N VAL A 78 4.75 4.71 -5.74
CA VAL A 78 6.01 4.16 -5.19
C VAL A 78 6.55 5.06 -4.09
N SER A 79 6.53 6.38 -4.31
CA SER A 79 7.00 7.37 -3.33
C SER A 79 6.18 7.32 -2.05
N GLU A 80 4.85 7.29 -2.15
CA GLU A 80 3.99 7.26 -0.98
C GLU A 80 4.09 5.95 -0.18
N VAL A 81 4.23 4.81 -0.87
CA VAL A 81 4.53 3.53 -0.19
C VAL A 81 5.89 3.62 0.51
N GLN A 82 6.91 4.19 -0.16
CA GLN A 82 8.23 4.39 0.45
C GLN A 82 8.17 5.29 1.69
N GLU A 83 7.34 6.34 1.71
CA GLU A 83 7.17 7.20 2.88
C GLU A 83 6.66 6.40 4.09
N ILE A 84 5.65 5.54 3.89
CA ILE A 84 5.13 4.67 4.96
C ILE A 84 6.21 3.69 5.43
N VAL A 85 6.92 3.04 4.51
CA VAL A 85 8.00 2.09 4.83
C VAL A 85 9.14 2.80 5.57
N THR A 86 9.48 4.03 5.21
CA THR A 86 10.53 4.81 5.88
C THR A 86 10.09 5.22 7.29
N ALA A 87 8.84 5.63 7.46
CA ALA A 87 8.32 6.07 8.75
C ALA A 87 8.13 4.92 9.74
N HIS A 88 7.74 3.74 9.26
CA HIS A 88 7.26 2.65 10.13
C HIS A 88 7.95 1.30 9.90
N GLY A 89 8.88 1.18 8.96
CA GLY A 89 9.45 -0.11 8.54
C GLY A 89 10.53 -0.70 9.45
N THR A 90 11.05 0.05 10.41
CA THR A 90 12.05 -0.47 11.37
C THR A 90 11.51 -1.68 12.11
N GLY A 91 12.17 -2.84 11.92
CA GLY A 91 11.77 -4.10 12.57
C GLY A 91 10.50 -4.73 12.00
N ARG A 92 10.05 -4.30 10.81
CA ARG A 92 8.84 -4.81 10.15
C ARG A 92 9.14 -5.31 8.74
N SER A 93 8.48 -6.40 8.37
CA SER A 93 8.37 -6.90 7.01
C SER A 93 7.06 -6.45 6.38
N PHE A 94 7.09 -6.30 5.06
CA PHE A 94 5.97 -5.90 4.24
C PHE A 94 5.77 -6.98 3.17
N ASP A 95 4.58 -7.55 3.07
CA ASP A 95 4.26 -8.61 2.10
C ASP A 95 2.99 -8.27 1.31
N GLY A 96 2.87 -8.79 0.09
CA GLY A 96 1.79 -8.44 -0.83
C GLY A 96 2.22 -7.45 -1.92
N LEU A 97 1.22 -6.81 -2.54
CA LEU A 97 1.42 -5.90 -3.67
C LEU A 97 0.23 -4.96 -3.84
N ILE A 98 0.50 -3.79 -4.43
CA ILE A 98 -0.53 -2.94 -5.01
C ILE A 98 -0.43 -3.04 -6.53
N LEU A 99 -1.49 -3.48 -7.18
CA LEU A 99 -1.60 -3.57 -8.63
C LEU A 99 -2.11 -2.23 -9.18
N VAL A 100 -1.48 -1.78 -10.26
CA VAL A 100 -1.86 -0.59 -11.01
C VAL A 100 -2.30 -1.02 -12.41
N CYS A 101 -3.50 -0.60 -12.80
CA CYS A 101 -4.02 -0.77 -14.14
C CYS A 101 -4.36 0.61 -14.72
N GLY A 102 -3.69 1.03 -15.79
CA GLY A 102 -4.07 2.21 -16.56
C GLY A 102 -5.36 1.99 -17.35
N GLU A 103 -6.03 3.09 -17.71
CA GLU A 103 -7.23 3.08 -18.57
C GLU A 103 -6.94 2.54 -19.99
N ALA A 104 -5.73 2.78 -20.50
CA ALA A 104 -5.26 2.23 -21.76
C ALA A 104 -4.36 1.00 -21.51
N SER A 105 -4.79 -0.16 -22.02
CA SER A 105 -3.92 -1.34 -22.14
C SER A 105 -2.68 -0.96 -22.97
N PRO A 106 -1.43 -1.28 -22.56
CA PRO A 106 -1.03 -2.28 -21.56
C PRO A 106 -0.34 -1.71 -20.31
N ASP A 107 -0.74 -0.53 -19.79
CA ASP A 107 -0.11 0.07 -18.59
C ASP A 107 -0.50 -0.68 -17.28
N ILE A 108 -0.07 -1.94 -17.16
CA ILE A 108 -0.22 -2.76 -15.95
C ILE A 108 1.15 -2.90 -15.29
N TRP A 109 1.23 -2.61 -13.99
CA TRP A 109 2.43 -2.78 -13.18
C TRP A 109 2.04 -2.91 -11.71
N ARG A 110 3.00 -3.17 -10.82
CA ARG A 110 2.72 -3.35 -9.39
C ARG A 110 3.78 -2.70 -8.52
N VAL A 111 3.40 -2.38 -7.28
CA VAL A 111 4.31 -1.94 -6.23
C VAL A 111 4.43 -3.03 -5.18
N ARG A 112 5.66 -3.35 -4.80
CA ARG A 112 6.00 -4.25 -3.69
C ARG A 112 7.04 -3.58 -2.80
N VAL A 113 7.27 -4.15 -1.62
CA VAL A 113 8.37 -3.73 -0.76
C VAL A 113 9.39 -4.86 -0.72
N VAL A 114 10.63 -4.56 -1.09
CA VAL A 114 11.75 -5.50 -1.10
C VAL A 114 12.89 -4.86 -0.30
N ASP A 115 13.37 -5.57 0.72
CA ASP A 115 14.47 -5.11 1.58
C ASP A 115 14.29 -3.68 2.13
N GLY A 116 13.05 -3.32 2.50
CA GLY A 116 12.72 -1.99 3.03
C GLY A 116 12.56 -0.89 1.97
N HIS A 117 12.53 -1.26 0.69
CA HIS A 117 12.36 -0.34 -0.43
C HIS A 117 11.10 -0.65 -1.23
N ALA A 118 10.27 0.37 -1.45
CA ALA A 118 9.16 0.28 -2.40
C ALA A 118 9.72 0.23 -3.83
N VAL A 119 9.34 -0.79 -4.58
CA VAL A 119 9.81 -1.05 -5.95
C VAL A 119 8.63 -1.16 -6.90
N GLU A 120 8.75 -0.47 -8.03
CA GLU A 120 7.91 -0.68 -9.20
C GLU A 120 8.38 -1.94 -9.93
N GLU A 121 7.48 -2.89 -10.11
CA GLU A 121 7.69 -4.07 -10.95
C GLU A 121 6.75 -4.03 -12.15
N ARG A 122 7.32 -4.17 -13.34
CA ARG A 122 6.56 -4.29 -14.58
C ARG A 122 6.46 -5.77 -15.00
N PRO A 123 5.36 -6.17 -15.66
CA PRO A 123 5.27 -7.49 -16.25
C PRO A 123 6.39 -7.71 -17.27
N MET A 124 7.00 -8.90 -17.20
CA MET A 124 8.05 -9.34 -18.12
C MET A 124 7.53 -10.51 -18.94
N LEU A 125 7.74 -10.44 -20.25
CA LEU A 125 7.64 -11.58 -21.16
C LEU A 125 8.89 -12.43 -20.97
N ARG A 126 8.69 -13.71 -20.69
CA ARG A 126 9.78 -14.69 -20.64
C ARG A 126 9.67 -15.65 -21.80
N TRP A 127 10.67 -15.64 -22.65
CA TRP A 127 10.75 -16.50 -23.83
C TRP A 127 11.24 -17.91 -23.44
N PRO A 128 10.93 -18.95 -24.25
CA PRO A 128 11.37 -20.32 -23.97
C PRO A 128 12.88 -20.52 -23.86
N ASP A 129 13.67 -19.63 -24.46
CA ASP A 129 15.13 -19.60 -24.39
C ASP A 129 15.68 -18.97 -23.09
N GLY A 130 14.78 -18.49 -22.21
CA GLY A 130 15.13 -17.83 -20.96
C GLY A 130 15.34 -16.32 -21.08
N THR A 131 15.25 -15.74 -22.28
CA THR A 131 15.33 -14.30 -22.49
C THR A 131 14.11 -13.61 -21.88
N GLU A 132 14.33 -12.50 -21.18
CA GLU A 132 13.26 -11.71 -20.57
C GLU A 132 13.19 -10.33 -21.21
N GLU A 133 11.98 -9.87 -21.53
CA GLU A 133 11.70 -8.58 -22.12
C GLU A 133 10.56 -7.91 -21.34
N VAL A 134 10.65 -6.62 -21.03
CA VAL A 134 9.52 -5.89 -20.42
C VAL A 134 8.38 -5.85 -21.43
N ALA A 135 7.16 -6.18 -21.01
CA ALA A 135 5.99 -6.06 -21.88
C ALA A 135 5.89 -4.60 -22.37
N GLN A 136 6.10 -4.39 -23.66
CA GLN A 136 6.16 -3.04 -24.24
C GLN A 136 4.78 -2.38 -24.26
N ARG A 137 4.79 -1.03 -24.26
CA ARG A 137 3.62 -0.15 -24.36
C ARG A 137 2.97 -0.16 -25.73
#